data_AF-A0AAE0TFH3-F1
#
_entry.id   AF-A0AAE0TFH3-F1
#
_cell.length_a   1.000
_cell.length_b   1.000
_cell.length_c   1.000
_cell.angle_alpha   90.00
_cell.angle_beta   90.00
_cell.angle_gamma   90.00
#
_symmetry.space_group_name_H-M   'P 1'
#
loop_
_entity.id
_entity.type
_entity.pdbx_description
1 polymer ?
#
loop_
_entity_poly.entity_id
_entity_poly.type
_entity_poly.pdbx_seq_one_letter_code
_entity_poly.pdbx_strand_id
1 'polypeptide(L)'
;MAIQAKGHTIAIQAYGHTMTIQAYRHTMAIHTYGHTMAIQTYGYTMAIQTYGHTKAIQAYGIIMAIQTYEHTMAIQAYGYTMAIQAYGHSMAIQTYEHTMAVRHMDIPWPFRHMDTRWLFRHMETSWPFRHMDTSWPFRHRDNPWPFRHMNTPWPFRHRDTPWPFNHMDTP
;
A
#
# COMPACT_ATOMS: atom_id res chain seq x y z
N MET A 1 15.62 -12.27 -15.02
CA MET A 1 16.82 -11.84 -14.26
C MET A 1 16.58 -12.03 -12.78
N ALA A 2 17.57 -12.52 -12.04
CA ALA A 2 17.50 -12.65 -10.59
C ALA A 2 18.64 -11.85 -9.94
N ILE A 3 18.31 -11.06 -8.91
CA ILE A 3 19.28 -10.26 -8.17
C ILE A 3 19.17 -10.63 -6.69
N GLN A 4 20.27 -11.11 -6.12
CA GLN A 4 20.39 -11.32 -4.69
C GLN A 4 21.49 -10.42 -4.16
N ALA A 5 21.11 -9.47 -3.30
CA ALA A 5 22.03 -8.49 -2.77
C ALA A 5 22.07 -8.55 -1.26
N LYS A 6 23.29 -8.55 -0.72
CA LYS A 6 23.53 -8.43 0.70
C LYS A 6 24.74 -7.47 0.89
N GLY A 7 24.54 -6.22 1.34
CA GLY A 7 25.58 -5.25 1.79
C GLY A 7 25.07 -4.25 2.87
N HIS A 8 25.88 -3.58 3.69
CA HIS A 8 25.35 -2.63 4.71
C HIS A 8 24.38 -1.58 4.11
N THR A 9 24.72 -1.13 2.89
CA THR A 9 23.89 -0.30 2.01
C THR A 9 23.76 -1.00 0.66
N ILE A 10 22.56 -1.09 0.11
CA ILE A 10 22.29 -1.67 -1.22
C ILE A 10 21.59 -0.63 -2.09
N ALA A 11 22.09 -0.48 -3.32
CA ALA A 11 21.38 0.15 -4.42
C ALA A 11 21.21 -0.88 -5.55
N ILE A 12 19.97 -1.13 -5.98
CA ILE A 12 19.67 -2.00 -7.12
C ILE A 12 18.96 -1.17 -8.19
N GLN A 13 19.53 -1.16 -9.39
CA GLN A 13 18.86 -0.65 -10.57
C GLN A 13 18.79 -1.77 -11.60
N ALA A 14 17.58 -2.10 -12.04
CA ALA A 14 17.35 -3.31 -12.84
C ALA A 14 16.27 -3.10 -13.89
N TYR A 15 16.56 -3.55 -15.11
CA TYR A 15 15.66 -3.49 -16.26
C TYR A 15 15.49 -4.89 -16.85
N GLY A 16 14.25 -5.31 -17.11
CA GLY A 16 14.02 -6.57 -17.79
C GLY A 16 12.56 -7.03 -17.78
N HIS A 17 12.24 -8.00 -18.64
CA HIS A 17 10.87 -8.53 -18.75
C HIS A 17 10.39 -9.22 -17.46
N THR A 18 11.19 -10.12 -16.90
CA THR A 18 10.87 -10.85 -15.67
C THR A 18 12.01 -10.71 -14.68
N MET A 19 11.72 -10.18 -13.49
CA MET A 19 12.71 -9.89 -12.46
C MET A 19 12.32 -10.44 -11.10
N THR A 20 13.29 -11.06 -10.43
CA THR A 20 13.18 -11.46 -9.03
C THR A 20 14.30 -10.79 -8.24
N ILE A 21 13.95 -10.03 -7.20
CA ILE A 21 14.91 -9.32 -6.35
C ILE A 21 14.74 -9.77 -4.91
N GLN A 22 15.86 -10.16 -4.28
CA GLN A 22 15.93 -10.44 -2.86
C GLN A 22 17.06 -9.63 -2.22
N ALA A 23 16.72 -8.79 -1.24
CA ALA A 23 17.69 -7.95 -0.53
C ALA A 23 17.41 -7.88 0.99
N TYR A 24 18.46 -7.91 1.81
CA TYR A 24 18.35 -8.15 3.27
C TYR A 24 19.30 -7.30 4.12
N ARG A 25 19.03 -6.00 4.41
CA ARG A 25 20.05 -5.06 4.93
C ARG A 25 19.51 -3.77 5.59
N HIS A 26 20.39 -2.95 6.17
CA HIS A 26 20.00 -1.75 6.94
C HIS A 26 19.40 -0.64 6.08
N THR A 27 20.03 -0.26 4.96
CA THR A 27 19.52 0.79 4.05
C THR A 27 19.46 0.31 2.61
N MET A 28 18.30 0.45 1.96
CA MET A 28 18.08 -0.03 0.59
C MET A 28 17.39 1.00 -0.30
N ALA A 29 17.88 1.12 -1.53
CA ALA A 29 17.23 1.80 -2.64
C ALA A 29 17.09 0.84 -3.83
N ILE A 30 15.86 0.60 -4.27
CA ILE A 30 15.57 -0.30 -5.39
C ILE A 30 14.79 0.47 -6.44
N HIS A 31 15.31 0.51 -7.66
CA HIS A 31 14.66 1.08 -8.82
C HIS A 31 14.55 0.01 -9.91
N THR A 32 13.33 -0.37 -10.28
CA THR A 32 13.13 -1.40 -11.31
C THR A 32 12.13 -1.01 -12.38
N TYR A 33 12.41 -1.46 -13.60
CA TYR A 33 11.49 -1.37 -14.73
C TYR A 33 11.34 -2.73 -15.42
N GLY A 34 10.11 -3.25 -15.50
CA GLY A 34 9.88 -4.53 -16.14
C GLY A 34 8.43 -4.93 -16.29
N HIS A 35 8.14 -6.06 -16.91
CA HIS A 35 6.75 -6.53 -17.06
C HIS A 35 6.28 -7.30 -15.83
N THR A 36 7.08 -8.25 -15.33
CA THR A 36 6.74 -9.10 -14.19
C THR A 36 7.83 -9.00 -13.13
N MET A 37 7.49 -8.56 -11.92
CA MET A 37 8.44 -8.39 -10.81
C MET A 37 7.98 -9.09 -9.53
N ALA A 38 8.91 -9.82 -8.91
CA ALA A 38 8.80 -10.26 -7.53
C ALA A 38 9.94 -9.63 -6.71
N ILE A 39 9.60 -8.79 -5.75
CA ILE A 39 10.57 -8.07 -4.92
C ILE A 39 10.33 -8.44 -3.46
N GLN A 40 11.37 -8.97 -2.81
CA GLN A 40 11.34 -9.31 -1.40
C GLN A 40 12.50 -8.61 -0.69
N THR A 41 12.16 -7.80 0.30
CA THR A 41 13.12 -6.91 0.98
C THR A 41 12.93 -6.94 2.48
N TYR A 42 14.06 -6.98 3.19
CA TYR A 42 14.11 -6.91 4.64
C TYR A 42 15.14 -5.86 5.05
N GLY A 43 14.74 -4.87 5.84
CA GLY A 43 15.68 -3.82 6.26
C GLY A 43 15.17 -2.81 7.24
N TYR A 44 15.97 -1.78 7.53
CA TYR A 44 15.56 -0.70 8.43
C TYR A 44 14.93 0.46 7.66
N THR A 45 15.63 0.95 6.63
CA THR A 45 15.17 2.06 5.78
C THR A 45 15.15 1.62 4.32
N MET A 46 13.98 1.69 3.68
CA MET A 46 13.79 1.23 2.31
C MET A 46 13.08 2.25 1.44
N ALA A 47 13.62 2.47 0.25
CA ALA A 47 12.97 3.16 -0.85
C ALA A 47 12.84 2.19 -2.03
N ILE A 48 11.61 1.87 -2.42
CA ILE A 48 11.30 0.94 -3.50
C ILE A 48 10.48 1.69 -4.55
N GLN A 49 11.08 1.89 -5.72
CA GLN A 49 10.43 2.52 -6.86
C GLN A 49 10.40 1.54 -8.02
N THR A 50 9.22 1.27 -8.55
CA THR A 50 9.08 0.23 -9.54
C THR A 50 8.07 0.65 -10.61
N TYR A 51 8.34 0.28 -11.87
CA TYR A 51 7.51 0.55 -13.06
C TYR A 51 7.27 -0.72 -13.87
N GLY A 52 6.07 -0.94 -14.42
CA GLY A 52 5.74 -2.19 -15.10
C GLY A 52 4.26 -2.57 -15.28
N HIS A 53 4.00 -3.89 -15.30
CA HIS A 53 2.64 -4.43 -15.47
C HIS A 53 2.14 -5.30 -14.32
N THR A 54 2.93 -6.27 -13.83
CA THR A 54 2.51 -7.24 -12.81
C THR A 54 3.54 -7.33 -11.69
N LYS A 55 3.14 -7.08 -10.43
CA LYS A 55 4.07 -7.17 -9.27
C LYS A 55 3.54 -7.89 -8.05
N ALA A 56 4.49 -8.50 -7.35
CA ALA A 56 4.40 -8.84 -5.94
C ALA A 56 5.57 -8.17 -5.19
N ILE A 57 5.25 -7.32 -4.21
CA ILE A 57 6.23 -6.70 -3.32
C ILE A 57 5.97 -7.17 -1.89
N GLN A 58 7.00 -7.72 -1.28
CA GLN A 58 7.04 -8.01 0.15
C GLN A 58 8.16 -7.20 0.79
N ALA A 59 7.80 -6.29 1.70
CA ALA A 59 8.75 -5.38 2.32
C ALA A 59 8.59 -5.39 3.85
N TYR A 60 9.68 -5.67 4.55
CA TYR A 60 9.69 -5.75 6.02
C TYR A 60 10.74 -4.79 6.56
N GLY A 61 10.32 -3.74 7.25
CA GLY A 61 11.27 -2.81 7.86
C GLY A 61 10.68 -1.68 8.65
N ILE A 62 11.53 -0.83 9.21
CA ILE A 62 11.07 0.23 10.10
C ILE A 62 10.46 1.39 9.30
N ILE A 63 11.21 1.91 8.33
CA ILE A 63 10.81 3.04 7.48
C ILE A 63 10.76 2.58 6.03
N MET A 64 9.61 2.72 5.39
CA MET A 64 9.39 2.33 4.00
C MET A 64 8.73 3.42 3.18
N ALA A 65 9.30 3.67 2.00
CA ALA A 65 8.67 4.41 0.93
C ALA A 65 8.54 3.49 -0.28
N ILE A 66 7.31 3.18 -0.69
CA ILE A 66 7.03 2.33 -1.85
C ILE A 66 6.26 3.15 -2.88
N GLN A 67 6.79 3.24 -4.10
CA GLN A 67 6.17 3.88 -5.24
C GLN A 67 6.06 2.91 -6.41
N THR A 68 4.85 2.71 -6.91
CA THR A 68 4.57 1.76 -8.00
C THR A 68 3.59 2.36 -9.03
N TYR A 69 3.84 2.13 -10.32
CA TYR A 69 3.02 2.64 -11.43
C TYR A 69 2.71 1.55 -12.47
N GLU A 70 1.54 0.92 -12.40
CA GLU A 70 1.33 -0.45 -12.91
C GLU A 70 -0.09 -0.77 -13.41
N HIS A 71 -0.28 -1.99 -13.94
CA HIS A 71 -1.60 -2.55 -14.23
C HIS A 71 -2.13 -3.43 -13.09
N THR A 72 -1.30 -4.31 -12.53
CA THR A 72 -1.65 -5.30 -11.50
C THR A 72 -0.57 -5.39 -10.42
N MET A 73 -0.94 -5.28 -9.14
CA MET A 73 0.02 -5.32 -8.04
C MET A 73 -0.55 -5.95 -6.76
N ALA A 74 0.33 -6.64 -6.04
CA ALA A 74 0.15 -7.05 -4.66
C ALA A 74 1.31 -6.49 -3.81
N ILE A 75 1.00 -5.71 -2.78
CA ILE A 75 1.97 -5.24 -1.78
C ILE A 75 1.60 -5.83 -0.43
N GLN A 76 2.57 -6.47 0.21
CA GLN A 76 2.55 -6.76 1.63
C GLN A 76 3.71 -6.01 2.27
N ALA A 77 3.40 -5.06 3.14
CA ALA A 77 4.42 -4.28 3.83
C ALA A 77 4.20 -4.35 5.33
N TYR A 78 5.29 -4.55 6.08
CA TYR A 78 5.26 -4.69 7.53
C TYR A 78 6.30 -3.75 8.15
N GLY A 79 5.85 -2.77 8.94
CA GLY A 79 6.74 -1.74 9.43
C GLY A 79 6.18 -0.78 10.44
N TYR A 80 6.96 0.25 10.79
CA TYR A 80 6.53 1.27 11.76
C TYR A 80 6.04 2.54 11.08
N THR A 81 6.75 2.97 10.02
CA THR A 81 6.41 4.15 9.23
C THR A 81 6.42 3.80 7.75
N MET A 82 5.24 3.82 7.12
CA MET A 82 5.12 3.55 5.68
C MET A 82 4.48 4.69 4.91
N ALA A 83 5.05 4.98 3.74
CA ALA A 83 4.45 5.79 2.70
C ALA A 83 4.32 4.94 1.42
N ILE A 84 3.09 4.60 1.03
CA ILE A 84 2.83 3.81 -0.17
C ILE A 84 2.05 4.66 -1.17
N GLN A 85 2.60 4.82 -2.37
CA GLN A 85 1.95 5.44 -3.51
C GLN A 85 1.83 4.42 -4.62
N ALA A 86 0.60 4.04 -4.92
CA ALA A 86 0.29 2.98 -5.87
C ALA A 86 -0.65 3.52 -6.94
N TYR A 87 -0.22 3.48 -8.20
CA TYR A 87 -1.03 3.88 -9.33
C TYR A 87 -1.25 2.65 -10.21
N GLY A 88 -2.51 2.29 -10.49
CA GLY A 88 -2.77 1.17 -11.38
C GLY A 88 -4.17 0.57 -11.33
N HIS A 89 -4.45 -0.37 -12.24
CA HIS A 89 -5.81 -0.88 -12.47
C HIS A 89 -6.26 -2.02 -11.54
N SER A 90 -5.37 -2.72 -10.85
CA SER A 90 -5.71 -3.87 -10.00
C SER A 90 -4.73 -3.98 -8.84
N MET A 91 -5.14 -3.57 -7.64
CA MET A 91 -4.24 -3.41 -6.50
C MET A 91 -4.74 -4.17 -5.27
N ALA A 92 -3.87 -4.95 -4.66
CA ALA A 92 -4.06 -5.54 -3.34
C ALA A 92 -2.94 -5.07 -2.42
N ILE A 93 -3.26 -4.23 -1.44
CA ILE A 93 -2.28 -3.72 -0.48
C ILE A 93 -2.69 -4.21 0.91
N GLN A 94 -1.74 -4.84 1.61
CA GLN A 94 -1.86 -5.24 3.00
C GLN A 94 -0.70 -4.62 3.77
N THR A 95 -1.03 -3.81 4.76
CA THR A 95 -0.06 -3.20 5.67
C THR A 95 -0.38 -3.58 7.11
N TYR A 96 0.67 -3.60 7.93
CA TYR A 96 0.60 -3.85 9.36
C TYR A 96 1.59 -2.90 10.04
N GLU A 97 1.10 -1.89 10.76
CA GLU A 97 1.96 -0.81 11.29
C GLU A 97 1.39 0.05 12.43
N HIS A 98 2.06 1.20 12.64
CA HIS A 98 1.81 2.16 13.71
C HIS A 98 1.67 3.61 13.16
N THR A 99 2.09 3.87 11.89
CA THR A 99 1.97 5.17 11.19
C THR A 99 2.03 5.02 9.67
N MET A 100 0.89 5.18 8.99
CA MET A 100 0.80 5.03 7.53
C MET A 100 0.36 6.30 6.78
N ALA A 101 0.83 6.43 5.54
CA ALA A 101 0.27 7.33 4.52
C ALA A 101 0.14 6.59 3.18
N VAL A 102 -1.07 6.14 2.85
CA VAL A 102 -1.37 5.45 1.59
C VAL A 102 -2.11 6.39 0.63
N ARG A 103 -1.65 6.45 -0.62
CA ARG A 103 -2.38 7.10 -1.73
C ARG A 103 -2.44 6.13 -2.90
N HIS A 104 -3.63 6.03 -3.49
CA HIS A 104 -3.82 5.33 -4.74
C HIS A 104 -4.77 6.11 -5.65
N MET A 105 -4.70 5.90 -6.96
CA MET A 105 -5.64 6.45 -7.95
C MET A 105 -6.08 5.35 -8.92
N ASP A 106 -7.37 5.38 -9.30
CA ASP A 106 -8.11 4.41 -10.12
C ASP A 106 -8.21 3.00 -9.51
N ILE A 107 -9.40 2.54 -9.03
CA ILE A 107 -9.52 1.14 -8.60
C ILE A 107 -10.89 0.48 -8.83
N PRO A 108 -10.89 -0.71 -9.45
CA PRO A 108 -11.66 -1.85 -9.01
C PRO A 108 -10.86 -2.68 -7.96
N TRP A 109 -11.46 -3.22 -6.87
CA TRP A 109 -10.94 -4.27 -5.93
C TRP A 109 -10.75 -3.90 -4.42
N PRO A 110 -10.87 -4.90 -3.49
CA PRO A 110 -10.96 -4.68 -2.06
C PRO A 110 -9.59 -4.37 -1.42
N PHE A 111 -9.51 -3.18 -0.84
CA PHE A 111 -8.42 -2.78 0.05
C PHE A 111 -8.73 -3.22 1.48
N ARG A 112 -7.75 -3.85 2.15
CA ARG A 112 -7.85 -4.25 3.56
C ARG A 112 -6.72 -3.62 4.34
N HIS A 113 -7.09 -2.91 5.39
CA HIS A 113 -6.17 -2.23 6.28
C HIS A 113 -6.45 -2.54 7.75
N MET A 114 -5.42 -2.58 8.59
CA MET A 114 -5.51 -2.72 10.04
C MET A 114 -4.49 -1.78 10.69
N ASP A 115 -4.85 -0.62 11.27
CA ASP A 115 -3.92 0.12 12.16
C ASP A 115 -4.61 1.04 13.16
N THR A 116 -3.85 1.30 14.25
CA THR A 116 -4.03 2.42 15.16
C THR A 116 -3.25 3.66 14.68
N ARG A 117 -4.01 4.66 14.18
CA ARG A 117 -3.67 6.08 13.91
C ARG A 117 -3.33 6.45 12.44
N TRP A 118 -4.08 7.44 11.89
CA TRP A 118 -3.72 8.45 10.84
C TRP A 118 -4.53 8.53 9.51
N LEU A 119 -4.26 9.62 8.75
CA LEU A 119 -5.00 10.23 7.63
C LEU A 119 -4.95 9.42 6.32
N PHE A 120 -6.10 8.90 5.90
CA PHE A 120 -6.29 8.21 4.63
C PHE A 120 -7.07 9.08 3.62
N ARG A 121 -6.67 9.05 2.35
CA ARG A 121 -7.40 9.72 1.26
C ARG A 121 -7.63 8.73 0.12
N HIS A 122 -8.90 8.48 -0.18
CA HIS A 122 -9.35 7.72 -1.35
C HIS A 122 -10.07 8.66 -2.34
N MET A 123 -9.92 8.40 -3.64
CA MET A 123 -10.74 9.00 -4.70
C MET A 123 -11.30 7.87 -5.58
N GLU A 124 -12.61 7.88 -5.85
CA GLU A 124 -13.30 6.98 -6.78
C GLU A 124 -13.20 5.47 -6.45
N THR A 125 -13.92 5.01 -5.42
CA THR A 125 -14.08 3.57 -5.16
C THR A 125 -15.15 3.01 -6.09
N SER A 126 -14.92 1.89 -6.77
CA SER A 126 -15.99 1.15 -7.45
C SER A 126 -16.39 -0.16 -6.75
N TRP A 127 -15.97 -0.39 -5.48
CA TRP A 127 -16.15 -1.66 -4.74
C TRP A 127 -16.21 -1.53 -3.20
N PRO A 128 -16.64 -2.58 -2.47
CA PRO A 128 -16.70 -2.59 -1.01
C PRO A 128 -15.33 -2.41 -0.32
N PHE A 129 -15.31 -1.58 0.71
CA PHE A 129 -14.12 -1.25 1.49
C PHE A 129 -14.34 -1.59 2.98
N ARG A 130 -13.33 -2.18 3.63
CA ARG A 130 -13.36 -2.50 5.07
C ARG A 130 -12.17 -1.89 5.79
N HIS A 131 -12.45 -1.14 6.86
CA HIS A 131 -11.45 -0.59 7.77
C HIS A 131 -11.74 -0.97 9.24
N MET A 132 -10.71 -1.09 10.06
CA MET A 132 -10.79 -1.35 11.51
C MET A 132 -9.90 -0.34 12.27
N ASP A 133 -10.41 0.24 13.38
CA ASP A 133 -9.69 1.04 14.38
C ASP A 133 -9.11 2.41 13.96
N THR A 134 -9.90 3.23 13.26
CA THR A 134 -9.51 4.60 12.91
C THR A 134 -9.53 5.55 14.12
N SER A 135 -8.36 6.05 14.52
CA SER A 135 -8.25 7.11 15.56
C SER A 135 -8.01 8.52 14.99
N TRP A 136 -8.29 8.78 13.70
CA TRP A 136 -8.06 10.08 13.02
C TRP A 136 -9.05 10.33 11.85
N PRO A 137 -9.15 11.58 11.32
CA PRO A 137 -10.12 11.95 10.28
C PRO A 137 -9.93 11.19 8.95
N PHE A 138 -11.03 10.68 8.42
CA PHE A 138 -11.10 9.97 7.14
C PHE A 138 -11.83 10.84 6.10
N ARG A 139 -11.29 10.91 4.86
CA ARG A 139 -11.94 11.59 3.73
C ARG A 139 -12.10 10.66 2.53
N HIS A 140 -13.35 10.54 2.08
CA HIS A 140 -13.71 9.86 0.84
C HIS A 140 -14.50 10.80 -0.08
N ARG A 141 -14.40 10.57 -1.39
CA ARG A 141 -15.13 11.28 -2.44
C ARG A 141 -15.59 10.25 -3.50
N ASP A 142 -16.88 10.31 -3.87
CA ASP A 142 -17.53 9.54 -4.95
C ASP A 142 -17.55 8.01 -4.68
N ASN A 143 -18.42 7.54 -3.77
CA ASN A 143 -18.57 6.12 -3.41
C ASN A 143 -19.92 5.52 -3.85
N PRO A 144 -19.99 4.68 -4.89
CA PRO A 144 -21.20 3.99 -5.33
C PRO A 144 -21.43 2.62 -4.66
N TRP A 145 -20.76 2.27 -3.55
CA TRP A 145 -20.87 0.91 -2.93
C TRP A 145 -20.83 0.89 -1.39
N PRO A 146 -21.32 -0.21 -0.75
CA PRO A 146 -21.37 -0.33 0.71
C PRO A 146 -20.01 -0.23 1.39
N PHE A 147 -19.97 0.51 2.51
CA PHE A 147 -18.79 0.77 3.32
C PHE A 147 -18.98 0.23 4.75
N ARG A 148 -17.93 -0.37 5.32
CA ARG A 148 -17.91 -0.82 6.72
C ARG A 148 -16.66 -0.30 7.43
N HIS A 149 -16.87 0.39 8.55
CA HIS A 149 -15.81 0.72 9.50
C HIS A 149 -16.17 0.30 10.92
N MET A 150 -15.14 0.04 11.72
CA MET A 150 -15.28 -0.28 13.14
C MET A 150 -14.41 0.68 13.98
N ASN A 151 -14.94 1.16 15.10
CA ASN A 151 -14.27 2.00 16.11
C ASN A 151 -13.72 3.36 15.60
N THR A 152 -14.55 4.41 15.63
CA THR A 152 -14.15 5.80 15.29
C THR A 152 -14.35 6.78 16.45
N PRO A 153 -13.29 7.32 17.07
CA PRO A 153 -13.42 8.39 18.05
C PRO A 153 -13.54 9.81 17.44
N TRP A 154 -13.46 9.98 16.11
CA TRP A 154 -13.26 11.28 15.46
C TRP A 154 -14.16 11.53 14.22
N PRO A 155 -14.33 12.79 13.78
CA PRO A 155 -15.22 13.14 12.66
C PRO A 155 -14.76 12.56 11.32
N PHE A 156 -15.70 12.01 10.56
CA PHE A 156 -15.52 11.52 9.18
C PHE A 156 -16.23 12.46 8.19
N ARG A 157 -15.69 12.61 6.97
CA ARG A 157 -16.33 13.41 5.90
C ARG A 157 -16.46 12.59 4.62
N HIS A 158 -17.71 12.43 4.18
CA HIS A 158 -18.07 11.86 2.89
C HIS A 158 -18.54 12.95 1.92
N ARG A 159 -18.34 12.76 0.62
CA ARG A 159 -18.92 13.58 -0.44
C ARG A 159 -19.45 12.65 -1.55
N ASP A 160 -20.75 12.74 -1.86
CA ASP A 160 -21.45 12.07 -2.97
C ASP A 160 -21.71 10.53 -2.81
N THR A 161 -22.54 10.11 -1.82
CA THR A 161 -22.88 8.68 -1.50
C THR A 161 -24.29 8.32 -1.96
N PRO A 162 -24.50 7.30 -2.82
CA PRO A 162 -25.83 6.80 -3.16
C PRO A 162 -26.32 5.60 -2.30
N TRP A 163 -25.51 5.02 -1.40
CA TRP A 163 -25.78 3.71 -0.75
C TRP A 163 -25.55 3.66 0.78
N PRO A 164 -26.10 2.64 1.49
CA PRO A 164 -26.00 2.52 2.95
C PRO A 164 -24.57 2.25 3.47
N PHE A 165 -24.27 2.75 4.66
CA PHE A 165 -23.01 2.50 5.38
C PHE A 165 -23.28 1.93 6.78
N ASN A 166 -22.39 1.07 7.26
CA ASN A 166 -22.49 0.47 8.58
C ASN A 166 -21.27 0.83 9.44
N HIS A 167 -21.57 1.41 10.60
CA HIS A 167 -20.62 1.72 11.65
C HIS A 167 -20.85 0.76 12.82
N MET A 168 -19.81 0.10 13.31
CA MET A 168 -19.88 -0.67 14.55
C MET A 168 -18.83 -0.15 15.53
N ASP A 169 -19.28 0.48 16.62
CA ASP A 169 -18.44 0.72 17.79
C ASP A 169 -18.47 -0.52 18.68
N THR A 170 -17.31 -1.00 19.10
CA THR A 170 -17.24 -1.95 20.22
C THR A 170 -17.42 -1.17 21.53
N PRO A 171 -18.23 -1.66 22.48
CA PRO A 171 -18.49 -1.00 23.76
C PRO A 171 -17.24 -0.79 24.62
#